data_AF-A0A0C3NMI3-F1
#
_entry.id   AF-A0A0C3NMI3-F1
#
_cell.length_a   1.000
_cell.length_b   1.000
_cell.length_c   1.000
_cell.angle_alpha   90.00
_cell.angle_beta   90.00
_cell.angle_gamma   90.00
#
_symmetry.space_group_name_H-M   'P 1'
#
loop_
_entity.id
_entity.type
_entity.pdbx_description
1 polymer ?
#
loop_
_entity_poly.entity_id
_entity_poly.type
_entity_poly.pdbx_seq_one_letter_code
_entity_poly.pdbx_strand_id
1 'polypeptide(L)' 'WSGHKPDISHLCIFGSTAYANIPKKVCGGKLEPTSIKCHLLGWWADETKGYRLEEAKTGKIITA' A
#
# COMPACT_ATOMS: atom_id res chain seq x y z
N TRP A 1 2.78 -8.98 26.43
CA TRP A 1 3.66 -7.99 25.78
C TRP A 1 5.08 -8.29 26.23
N SER A 2 6.02 -8.60 25.33
CA SER A 2 7.32 -9.24 25.62
C SER A 2 8.39 -8.35 26.27
N GLY A 3 8.05 -7.14 26.74
CA GLY A 3 9.02 -6.20 27.34
C GLY A 3 10.06 -5.62 26.37
N HIS A 4 10.11 -6.11 25.13
CA HIS A 4 10.97 -5.59 24.08
C HIS A 4 10.33 -4.36 23.41
N LYS A 5 11.13 -3.32 23.16
CA LYS A 5 10.67 -2.15 22.39
C LYS A 5 10.37 -2.61 20.95
N PRO A 6 9.18 -2.32 20.39
CA PRO A 6 8.90 -2.67 19.02
C PRO A 6 9.83 -1.92 18.07
N ASP A 7 10.29 -2.60 17.02
CA ASP A 7 10.99 -1.93 15.92
C ASP A 7 9.97 -1.13 15.09
N ILE A 8 10.27 0.15 14.90
CA ILE A 8 9.44 1.11 14.16
C ILE A 8 10.13 1.62 12.90
N SER A 9 11.23 0.99 12.48
CA SER A 9 12.00 1.38 11.29
C SER A 9 11.19 1.34 9.99
N HIS A 10 10.11 0.54 9.98
CA HIS A 10 9.18 0.40 8.85
C HIS A 10 7.85 1.14 9.06
N LEU A 11 7.76 2.00 10.09
CA LEU A 11 6.56 2.79 10.33
C LEU A 11 6.45 3.90 9.28
N CYS A 12 5.38 3.88 8.50
CA CYS A 12 5.06 4.91 7.53
C CYS A 12 3.96 5.84 8.06
N ILE A 13 4.17 7.15 7.96
CA ILE A 13 3.14 8.15 8.28
C ILE A 13 2.06 8.18 7.19
N PHE A 14 0.87 8.67 7.54
CA PHE A 14 -0.15 8.95 6.53
C PHE A 14 0.35 9.98 5.51
N GLY A 15 0.02 9.78 4.24
CA GLY A 15 0.51 10.55 3.11
C GLY A 15 1.86 10.07 2.55
N SER A 16 2.54 9.11 3.20
CA SER A 16 3.79 8.56 2.69
C SER A 16 3.61 7.90 1.32
N THR A 17 4.69 7.86 0.52
CA THR A 17 4.67 7.12 -0.74
C THR A 17 4.55 5.63 -0.46
N ALA A 18 3.58 4.99 -1.11
CA ALA A 18 3.34 3.55 -1.07
C ALA A 18 3.17 3.02 -2.51
N TYR A 19 3.22 1.71 -2.67
CA TYR A 19 3.05 1.06 -3.97
C TYR A 19 2.06 -0.09 -3.87
N ALA A 20 0.96 0.01 -4.62
CA ALA A 20 -0.04 -1.05 -4.73
C ALA A 20 0.38 -2.03 -5.83
N ASN A 21 0.29 -3.33 -5.57
CA ASN A 21 0.63 -4.36 -6.54
C ASN A 21 -0.44 -4.46 -7.65
N ILE A 22 -0.02 -4.49 -8.91
CA ILE A 22 -0.89 -4.75 -10.06
C ILE A 22 -0.98 -6.28 -10.26
N PRO A 23 -2.18 -6.90 -10.17
CA PRO A 23 -2.30 -8.33 -10.33
C PRO A 23 -1.70 -8.80 -11.66
N LYS A 24 -0.93 -9.89 -11.64
CA LYS A 24 -0.24 -10.41 -12.85
C LYS A 24 -1.17 -10.65 -14.04
N LYS A 25 -2.45 -10.95 -13.78
CA LYS A 25 -3.49 -11.17 -14.81
C LYS A 25 -3.80 -9.92 -15.65
N VAL A 26 -3.59 -8.73 -15.09
CA VAL A 26 -3.83 -7.43 -15.75
C VAL A 26 -2.53 -6.69 -16.10
N CYS A 27 -1.38 -7.22 -15.67
CA CYS A 27 -0.07 -6.68 -16.02
C CYS A 27 0.24 -6.98 -17.49
N GLY A 28 0.53 -5.96 -18.29
CA GLY A 28 0.64 -6.06 -19.76
C GLY A 28 1.90 -6.76 -20.31
N GLY A 29 2.69 -7.43 -19.46
CA GLY A 29 3.90 -8.16 -19.88
C GLY A 29 5.08 -7.99 -18.93
N LYS A 30 6.26 -8.49 -19.35
CA LYS A 30 7.50 -8.50 -18.56
C LYS A 30 8.10 -7.11 -18.33
N LEU A 31 7.87 -6.18 -19.26
CA LEU A 31 8.43 -4.82 -19.23
C LEU A 31 7.43 -3.76 -18.75
N GLU A 32 6.21 -4.18 -18.42
CA GLU A 32 5.17 -3.28 -17.93
C GLU A 32 5.29 -3.06 -16.42
N PRO A 33 4.85 -1.89 -15.92
CA PRO A 33 4.84 -1.63 -14.49
C PRO A 33 3.99 -2.66 -13.74
N THR A 34 4.53 -3.18 -12.65
CA THR A 34 3.88 -4.16 -11.76
C THR A 34 3.28 -3.53 -10.51
N SER A 35 3.41 -2.22 -10.35
CA SER A 35 2.87 -1.49 -9.21
C SER A 35 2.42 -0.07 -9.56
N ILE A 36 1.49 0.44 -8.77
CA ILE A 36 0.93 1.79 -8.88
C ILE A 36 1.48 2.62 -7.72
N LYS A 37 1.99 3.82 -8.01
CA LYS A 37 2.42 4.76 -6.98
C LYS A 37 1.20 5.36 -6.28
N CYS A 38 1.20 5.30 -4.95
CA CYS A 38 0.09 5.70 -4.11
C CYS A 38 0.54 6.53 -2.89
N HIS A 39 -0.44 7.12 -2.21
CA HIS A 39 -0.31 7.71 -0.88
C HIS A 39 -0.97 6.79 0.16
N LEU A 40 -0.28 6.53 1.28
CA LEU A 40 -0.84 5.74 2.38
C LEU A 40 -1.86 6.58 3.17
N LEU A 41 -3.14 6.24 3.09
CA LEU A 41 -4.18 6.91 3.87
C LEU A 41 -4.37 6.26 5.25
N GLY A 42 -4.05 4.97 5.36
CA GLY A 42 -3.99 4.26 6.63
C GLY A 42 -4.41 2.81 6.53
N TRP A 43 -5.12 2.32 7.54
CA TRP A 43 -5.56 0.94 7.65
C TRP A 43 -7.07 0.83 7.48
N TRP A 44 -7.51 -0.22 6.80
CA TRP A 44 -8.92 -0.57 6.62
C TRP A 44 -9.35 -1.47 7.80
N ALA A 45 -10.43 -1.10 8.49
CA ALA A 45 -10.78 -1.70 9.79
C ALA A 45 -11.46 -3.07 9.66
N ASP A 46 -12.12 -3.32 8.54
CA ASP A 46 -12.95 -4.49 8.22
C ASP A 46 -12.21 -5.56 7.41
N GLU A 47 -10.97 -5.30 6.99
CA GLU A 47 -10.13 -6.29 6.31
C GLU A 47 -8.91 -6.66 7.15
N THR A 48 -8.57 -7.95 7.15
CA THR A 48 -7.51 -8.51 7.99
C THR A 48 -6.10 -8.02 7.62
N LYS A 49 -5.93 -7.42 6.43
CA LYS A 49 -4.64 -6.95 5.88
C LYS A 49 -4.76 -5.74 4.95
N GLY A 50 -5.81 -4.92 5.06
CA GLY A 50 -6.07 -3.86 4.10
C GLY A 50 -5.34 -2.56 4.43
N TYR A 51 -4.32 -2.18 3.65
CA TYR A 51 -3.89 -0.79 3.61
C TYR A 51 -4.86 -0.01 2.73
N ARG A 52 -5.26 1.18 3.20
CA ARG A 52 -6.00 2.14 2.40
C ARG A 52 -5.01 3.04 1.67
N LEU A 53 -4.99 2.93 0.34
CA LEU A 53 -4.09 3.67 -0.52
C LEU A 53 -4.89 4.58 -1.44
N GLU A 54 -4.30 5.71 -1.84
CA GLU A 54 -4.83 6.58 -2.88
C GLU A 54 -3.86 6.60 -4.06
N GLU A 55 -4.32 6.27 -5.27
CA GLU A 55 -3.49 6.38 -6.46
C GLU A 55 -3.12 7.84 -6.75
N ALA A 56 -1.82 8.12 -6.85
CA ALA A 56 -1.31 9.49 -6.99
C ALA A 56 -1.72 10.20 -8.29
N LYS A 57 -2.14 9.46 -9.32
CA LYS A 57 -2.54 10.02 -10.63
C LYS A 57 -4.04 10.26 -10.74
N THR A 58 -4.86 9.39 -10.16
CA THR A 58 -6.31 9.36 -10.38
C THR A 58 -7.11 9.74 -9.14
N GLY A 59 -6.49 9.75 -7.96
CA GLY A 59 -7.18 9.90 -6.68
C GLY A 59 -8.06 8.71 -6.31
N LYS A 60 -7.95 7.58 -7.04
CA LYS A 60 -8.75 6.39 -6.77
C LYS A 60 -8.28 5.72 -5.49
N ILE A 61 -9.22 5.40 -4.61
CA ILE A 61 -8.95 4.62 -3.40
C ILE A 61 -8.77 3.16 -3.79
N ILE A 62 -7.65 2.59 -3.36
CA ILE A 62 -7.26 1.19 -3.53
C ILE A 62 -7.15 0.58 -2.14
N THR A 63 -7.86 -0.52 -1.92
CA THR A 63 -7.65 -1.39 -0.76
C THR A 63 -6.69 -2.49 -1.19
N ALA A 64 -5.55 -2.58 -0.50
CA ALA A 64 -4.44 -3.47 -0.84
C ALA A 64 -4.08 -4.39 0.31
#